data_AF-A0A945TFR9-F1
#
_entry.id   AF-A0A945TFR9-F1
#
_cell.length_a   1.000
_cell.length_b   1.000
_cell.length_c   1.000
_cell.angle_alpha   90.00
_cell.angle_beta   90.00
_cell.angle_gamma   90.00
#
_symmetry.space_group_name_H-M   'P 1'
#
loop_
_entity.id
_entity.type
_entity.pdbx_description
1 polymer ?
#
loop_
_entity_poly.entity_id
_entity_poly.type
_entity_poly.pdbx_seq_one_letter_code
_entity_poly.pdbx_strand_id
1 'polypeptide(L)'
;MIWLIMGIFMLQLDHIIYGSLDLELGFEFVEALTGVKPVYGGIHPGQGTRNALMSLNNRQYLEIMSPDSQQSVVSPFFGENATAGIKTWAVGSSDLNRQADDVQVQSGQGAMNAQLDTPQGEVEVF
;
A
#
# COMPACT_ATOMS: atom_id res chain seq x y z
N MET A 1 -1.69 43.66 -3.24
CA MET A 1 -2.61 42.70 -2.58
C MET A 1 -2.29 41.33 -3.14
N ILE A 2 -1.65 40.52 -2.30
CA ILE A 2 -1.19 39.18 -2.61
C ILE A 2 -2.41 38.27 -2.67
N TRP A 3 -2.67 37.68 -3.84
CA TRP A 3 -3.51 36.50 -3.90
C TRP A 3 -2.69 35.36 -3.29
N LEU A 4 -3.02 34.98 -2.04
CA LEU A 4 -2.59 33.71 -1.51
C LEU A 4 -3.08 32.65 -2.49
N ILE A 5 -2.14 31.99 -3.14
CA ILE A 5 -2.36 30.65 -3.68
C ILE A 5 -2.86 29.86 -2.47
N MET A 6 -4.16 29.57 -2.42
CA MET A 6 -4.68 28.47 -1.61
C MET A 6 -3.84 27.28 -2.04
N GLY A 7 -2.88 26.90 -1.20
CA GLY A 7 -1.97 25.80 -1.48
C GLY A 7 -2.84 24.58 -1.70
N ILE A 8 -3.00 24.18 -2.96
CA ILE A 8 -3.46 22.85 -3.29
C ILE A 8 -2.31 21.98 -2.80
N PHE A 9 -2.43 21.48 -1.56
CA PHE A 9 -1.52 20.49 -1.02
C PHE A 9 -1.52 19.32 -2.00
N MET A 10 -0.36 19.03 -2.57
CA MET A 10 -0.23 18.08 -3.66
C MET A 10 -0.50 16.68 -3.12
N LEU A 11 -1.71 16.18 -3.38
CA LEU A 11 -1.98 14.75 -3.35
C LEU A 11 -1.20 14.13 -4.51
N GLN A 12 -0.31 13.21 -4.18
CA GLN A 12 0.44 12.44 -5.16
C GLN A 12 0.03 10.98 -5.04
N LEU A 13 -0.12 10.28 -6.17
CA LEU A 13 -0.20 8.82 -6.15
C LEU A 13 1.01 8.28 -5.39
N ASP A 14 0.75 7.40 -4.43
CA ASP A 14 1.78 6.76 -3.62
C ASP A 14 1.99 5.32 -4.13
N HIS A 15 0.95 4.50 -4.07
CA HIS A 15 1.03 3.13 -4.55
C HIS A 15 -0.29 2.57 -5.06
N ILE A 16 -0.17 1.45 -5.78
CA ILE A 16 -1.27 0.57 -6.16
C ILE A 16 -1.03 -0.77 -5.47
N ILE A 17 -2.08 -1.37 -4.93
CA ILE A 17 -2.02 -2.69 -4.29
C ILE A 17 -2.51 -3.74 -5.29
N TYR A 18 -1.61 -4.66 -5.66
CA TYR A 18 -1.95 -5.92 -6.30
C TYR A 18 -2.02 -7.02 -5.23
N GLY A 19 -3.21 -7.59 -5.05
CA GLY A 19 -3.39 -8.72 -4.14
C GLY A 19 -3.13 -10.03 -4.86
N SER A 20 -2.31 -10.89 -4.27
CA SER A 20 -2.11 -12.29 -4.66
C SER A 20 -2.48 -13.20 -3.49
N LEU A 21 -2.97 -14.41 -3.76
CA LEU A 21 -3.27 -15.40 -2.71
C LEU A 21 -2.01 -16.04 -2.11
N ASP A 22 -0.91 -15.93 -2.83
CA ASP A 22 0.42 -16.39 -2.43
C ASP A 22 1.44 -15.33 -2.85
N LEU A 23 2.35 -14.97 -1.93
CA LEU A 23 3.23 -13.81 -2.13
C LEU A 23 4.24 -14.11 -3.23
N GLU A 24 4.77 -15.33 -3.23
CA GLU A 24 5.76 -15.83 -4.16
C GLU A 24 5.18 -15.94 -5.58
N LEU A 25 3.93 -16.40 -5.74
CA LEU A 25 3.21 -16.33 -7.02
C LEU A 25 2.99 -14.88 -7.49
N GLY A 26 2.80 -13.96 -6.53
CA GLY A 26 2.74 -12.53 -6.82
C GLY A 26 4.05 -11.98 -7.37
N PHE A 27 5.20 -12.46 -6.86
CA PHE A 27 6.53 -12.07 -7.37
C PHE A 27 6.68 -12.52 -8.80
N GLU A 28 6.45 -13.81 -9.05
CA GLU A 28 6.63 -14.42 -10.37
C GLU A 28 5.76 -13.72 -11.42
N PHE A 29 4.50 -13.44 -11.08
CA PHE A 29 3.59 -12.74 -11.98
C PHE A 29 4.07 -11.32 -12.32
N VAL A 30 4.47 -10.54 -11.32
CA VAL A 30 4.94 -9.17 -11.55
C VAL A 30 6.25 -9.16 -12.30
N GLU A 31 7.21 -9.98 -11.90
CA GLU A 31 8.52 -10.08 -12.57
C GLU A 31 8.35 -10.51 -14.04
N ALA A 32 7.45 -11.46 -14.33
CA ALA A 32 7.17 -11.87 -15.71
C ALA A 32 6.55 -10.74 -16.56
N LEU A 33 5.73 -9.87 -15.97
CA LEU A 33 5.10 -8.76 -16.68
C LEU A 33 6.03 -7.56 -16.89
N THR A 34 6.89 -7.27 -15.91
CA THR A 34 7.66 -6.01 -15.88
C THR A 34 9.16 -6.21 -16.15
N GLY A 35 9.67 -7.44 -15.99
CA GLY A 35 11.10 -7.73 -15.99
C GLY A 35 11.83 -7.28 -14.72
N VAL A 36 11.11 -6.80 -13.71
CA VAL A 36 11.67 -6.30 -12.45
C VAL A 36 11.21 -7.19 -11.30
N LYS A 37 12.18 -7.74 -10.56
CA LYS A 37 11.92 -8.57 -9.40
C LYS A 37 11.49 -7.71 -8.19
N PRO A 38 10.32 -7.97 -7.58
CA PRO A 38 9.93 -7.33 -6.34
C PRO A 38 10.84 -7.68 -5.17
N VAL A 39 10.93 -6.79 -4.20
CA VAL A 39 11.69 -6.97 -2.95
C VAL A 39 10.71 -7.22 -1.82
N TYR A 40 10.96 -8.25 -1.01
CA TYR A 40 10.16 -8.51 0.19
C TYR A 40 10.14 -7.28 1.09
N GLY A 41 8.94 -6.84 1.48
CA GLY A 41 8.76 -5.68 2.35
C GLY A 41 8.75 -6.14 3.81
N GLY A 42 7.63 -6.71 4.23
CA GLY A 42 7.47 -7.19 5.60
C GLY A 42 6.11 -7.80 5.87
N ILE A 43 5.83 -7.95 7.15
CA ILE A 43 4.53 -8.38 7.67
C ILE A 43 3.78 -7.15 8.18
N HIS A 44 2.47 -7.09 7.96
CA HIS A 44 1.57 -6.15 8.62
C HIS A 44 1.03 -6.79 9.91
N PRO A 45 1.59 -6.49 11.10
CA PRO A 45 1.26 -7.22 12.31
C PRO A 45 -0.17 -6.92 12.76
N GLY A 46 -0.95 -7.97 13.03
CA GLY A 46 -2.35 -7.87 13.43
C GLY A 46 -3.31 -7.54 12.28
N GLN A 47 -2.82 -7.46 11.04
CA GLN A 47 -3.63 -7.15 9.85
C GLN A 47 -3.78 -8.36 8.91
N GLY A 48 -3.08 -9.47 9.17
CA GLY A 48 -3.26 -10.71 8.43
C GLY A 48 -2.61 -10.75 7.04
N THR A 49 -1.70 -9.81 6.73
CA THR A 49 -1.01 -9.76 5.43
C THR A 49 0.48 -9.56 5.56
N ARG A 50 1.18 -9.94 4.49
CA ARG A 50 2.59 -9.65 4.21
C ARG A 50 2.71 -9.07 2.81
N ASN A 51 3.79 -8.37 2.53
CA ASN A 51 3.95 -7.66 1.26
C ASN A 51 5.35 -7.76 0.64
N ALA A 52 5.40 -7.31 -0.61
CA ALA A 52 6.61 -6.97 -1.34
C ALA A 52 6.37 -5.76 -2.21
N LEU A 53 7.47 -5.10 -2.55
CA LEU A 53 7.46 -3.78 -3.14
C LEU A 53 8.28 -3.80 -4.42
N MET A 54 7.77 -3.12 -5.44
CA MET A 54 8.49 -2.86 -6.69
C MET A 54 8.42 -1.37 -6.99
N SER A 55 9.58 -0.72 -7.09
CA SER A 55 9.65 0.71 -7.38
C SER A 55 9.10 1.02 -8.77
N LEU A 56 8.32 2.10 -8.86
CA LEU A 56 7.90 2.74 -10.10
C LEU A 56 8.62 4.09 -10.30
N ASN A 57 9.69 4.35 -9.52
CA ASN A 57 10.38 5.63 -9.35
C ASN A 57 9.49 6.72 -8.74
N ASN A 58 10.04 7.93 -8.56
CA ASN A 58 9.31 9.13 -8.09
C ASN A 58 8.54 8.92 -6.78
N ARG A 59 9.07 8.10 -5.88
CA ARG A 59 8.42 7.69 -4.63
C ARG A 59 7.10 6.96 -4.81
N GLN A 60 6.95 6.25 -5.93
CA GLN A 60 5.80 5.43 -6.25
C GLN A 60 6.19 3.98 -6.32
N TYR A 61 5.27 3.09 -5.95
CA TYR A 61 5.53 1.66 -5.97
C TYR A 61 4.28 0.84 -6.26
N LEU A 62 4.50 -0.38 -6.74
CA LEU A 62 3.50 -1.44 -6.72
C LEU A 62 3.70 -2.23 -5.42
N GLU A 63 2.67 -2.31 -4.61
CA GLU A 63 2.61 -3.22 -3.46
C GLU A 63 1.98 -4.53 -3.90
N ILE A 64 2.75 -5.61 -3.84
CA ILE A 64 2.23 -6.97 -3.91
C ILE A 64 1.89 -7.39 -2.49
N MET A 65 0.63 -7.66 -2.23
CA MET A 65 0.15 -8.05 -0.90
C MET A 65 -0.47 -9.45 -0.94
N SER A 66 -0.26 -10.23 0.11
CA SER A 66 -0.84 -11.56 0.26
C SER A 66 -1.21 -11.87 1.70
N PRO A 67 -2.11 -12.83 1.95
CA PRO A 67 -2.35 -13.35 3.28
C PRO A 67 -1.07 -13.81 3.96
N ASP A 68 -0.97 -13.54 5.26
CA ASP A 68 0.06 -14.11 6.11
C ASP A 68 -0.54 -15.28 6.92
N SER A 69 -0.14 -16.50 6.60
CA SER A 69 -0.64 -17.72 7.24
C SER A 69 -0.17 -17.87 8.70
N GLN A 70 0.81 -17.09 9.14
CA GLN A 70 1.25 -17.06 10.55
C GLN A 70 0.32 -16.22 11.44
N GLN A 71 -0.59 -15.45 10.84
CA GLN A 71 -1.58 -14.66 11.55
C GLN A 71 -2.95 -15.32 11.46
N SER A 72 -3.69 -15.32 12.58
CA SER A 72 -5.08 -15.81 12.62
C SER A 72 -6.09 -14.77 12.13
N VAL A 73 -5.66 -13.53 11.91
CA VAL A 73 -6.50 -12.45 11.41
C VAL A 73 -6.68 -12.59 9.90
N VAL A 74 -7.92 -12.55 9.43
CA VAL A 74 -8.22 -12.51 7.99
C VAL A 74 -8.36 -11.06 7.57
N SER A 75 -7.49 -10.63 6.65
CA SER A 75 -7.55 -9.29 6.09
C SER A 75 -8.84 -9.08 5.28
N PRO A 76 -9.45 -7.88 5.31
CA PRO A 76 -10.60 -7.54 4.47
C PRO A 76 -10.35 -7.69 2.97
N PHE A 77 -9.08 -7.64 2.53
CA PHE A 77 -8.70 -7.83 1.13
C PHE A 77 -8.72 -9.30 0.66
N PHE A 78 -8.76 -10.25 1.61
CA PHE A 78 -8.60 -11.69 1.36
C PHE A 78 -9.64 -12.54 2.09
N GLY A 79 -10.91 -12.16 1.98
CA GLY A 79 -12.05 -12.96 2.49
C GLY A 79 -12.33 -14.23 1.68
N GLU A 80 -13.43 -14.91 2.01
CA GLU A 80 -13.87 -16.11 1.29
C GLU A 80 -14.11 -15.79 -0.21
N ASN A 81 -13.50 -16.59 -1.09
CA ASN A 81 -13.48 -16.42 -2.55
C ASN A 81 -12.64 -15.23 -3.07
N ALA A 82 -11.68 -14.73 -2.29
CA ALA A 82 -10.74 -13.73 -2.78
C ALA A 82 -10.00 -14.24 -4.04
N THR A 83 -9.85 -13.35 -5.02
CA THR A 83 -9.09 -13.59 -6.24
C THR A 83 -7.85 -12.70 -6.29
N ALA A 84 -6.86 -13.07 -7.11
CA ALA A 84 -5.76 -12.18 -7.42
C ALA A 84 -6.23 -10.99 -8.27
N GLY A 85 -5.59 -9.82 -8.12
CA GLY A 85 -5.94 -8.62 -8.86
C GLY A 85 -5.69 -7.32 -8.09
N ILE A 86 -5.93 -6.18 -8.75
CA ILE A 86 -5.84 -4.86 -8.12
C ILE A 86 -6.90 -4.75 -7.01
N LYS A 87 -6.45 -4.40 -5.80
CA LYS A 87 -7.30 -4.27 -4.61
C LYS A 87 -7.69 -2.83 -4.37
N THR A 88 -6.72 -1.92 -4.41
CA THR A 88 -6.92 -0.48 -4.19
C THR A 88 -5.67 0.30 -4.61
N TRP A 89 -5.69 1.60 -4.39
CA TRP A 89 -4.60 2.55 -4.56
C TRP A 89 -4.60 3.52 -3.37
N ALA A 90 -3.48 4.21 -3.18
CA ALA A 90 -3.30 5.21 -2.13
C ALA A 90 -2.70 6.51 -2.67
N VAL A 91 -3.00 7.61 -1.99
CA VAL A 91 -2.37 8.91 -2.22
C VAL A 91 -1.61 9.34 -0.97
N GLY A 92 -0.40 9.84 -1.18
CA GLY A 92 0.40 10.47 -0.15
C GLY A 92 -0.09 11.89 0.09
N SER A 93 -0.09 12.29 1.36
CA SER A 93 -0.30 13.67 1.78
C SER A 93 0.75 14.04 2.83
N SER A 94 1.22 15.29 2.79
CA SER A 94 2.05 15.84 3.86
C SER A 94 1.24 16.17 5.13
N ASP A 95 -0.09 16.18 5.05
CA ASP A 95 -1.00 16.46 6.16
C ASP A 95 -2.30 15.67 5.99
N LEU A 96 -2.38 14.47 6.60
CA LEU A 96 -3.57 13.61 6.51
C LEU A 96 -4.77 14.17 7.27
N ASN A 97 -4.55 14.87 8.38
CA ASN A 97 -5.63 15.45 9.18
C ASN A 97 -6.34 16.56 8.42
N ARG A 98 -5.56 17.45 7.78
CA ARG A 98 -6.12 18.50 6.95
C ARG A 98 -6.93 17.95 5.78
N GLN A 99 -6.43 16.91 5.11
CA GLN A 99 -7.17 16.27 4.02
C GLN A 99 -8.47 15.64 4.51
N ALA A 100 -8.47 15.03 5.70
CA ALA A 100 -9.68 14.48 6.30
C ALA A 100 -10.71 15.58 6.64
N ASP A 101 -10.27 16.77 7.07
CA ASP A 101 -11.15 17.93 7.32
C ASP A 101 -11.73 18.52 6.01
N ASP A 102 -10.93 18.53 4.94
CA ASP A 102 -11.32 19.10 3.65
C ASP A 102 -12.27 18.16 2.86
N VAL A 103 -12.16 16.84 3.03
CA VAL A 103 -13.03 15.85 2.38
C VAL A 103 -14.39 15.77 3.09
N GLN A 104 -15.44 16.27 2.43
CA GLN A 104 -16.81 16.32 2.95
C GLN A 104 -17.56 14.96 2.92
N VAL A 105 -16.90 13.89 2.48
CA VAL A 105 -17.45 12.52 2.48
C VAL A 105 -16.71 11.70 3.53
N GLN A 106 -17.31 11.54 4.71
CA GLN A 106 -16.81 10.61 5.71
C GLN A 106 -17.34 9.21 5.43
N SER A 107 -16.49 8.35 4.87
CA SER A 107 -16.69 6.90 4.90
C SER A 107 -15.36 6.24 5.26
N GLY A 108 -15.24 5.72 6.48
CA GLY A 108 -14.06 4.96 6.91
C GLY A 108 -13.60 5.26 8.33
N GLN A 109 -12.57 4.52 8.78
CA GLN A 109 -11.82 4.87 9.98
C GLN A 109 -10.91 6.07 9.66
N GLY A 110 -10.71 6.97 10.63
CA GLY A 110 -9.84 8.16 10.48
C GLY A 110 -8.36 7.80 10.29
N ALA A 111 -7.45 8.75 10.51
CA ALA A 111 -6.02 8.47 10.41
C ALA A 111 -5.59 7.32 11.35
N MET A 112 -4.84 6.35 10.80
CA MET A 112 -4.35 5.18 11.52
C MET A 112 -2.83 5.08 11.36
N ASN A 113 -2.16 4.62 12.40
CA ASN A 113 -0.75 4.25 12.30
C ASN A 113 -0.65 2.88 11.61
N ALA A 114 0.14 2.81 10.54
CA ALA A 114 0.54 1.57 9.90
C ALA A 114 2.04 1.39 10.10
N GLN A 115 2.45 0.17 10.47
CA GLN A 115 3.86 -0.19 10.61
C GLN A 115 4.07 -1.59 10.04
N LEU A 116 5.18 -1.75 9.31
CA LEU A 116 5.67 -3.04 8.82
C LEU A 116 6.70 -3.60 9.80
N ASP A 117 6.65 -4.90 10.03
CA ASP A 117 7.77 -5.65 10.61
C ASP A 117 8.66 -6.17 9.48
N THR A 118 9.86 -5.62 9.39
CA THR A 118 10.83 -5.84 8.31
C THR A 118 12.08 -6.53 8.87
N PRO A 119 12.30 -7.83 8.60
CA PRO A 119 13.46 -8.56 9.11
C PRO A 119 14.82 -8.02 8.65
N GLN A 120 14.84 -7.18 7.60
CA GLN A 120 16.04 -6.66 6.94
C GLN A 120 16.34 -5.18 7.26
N GLY A 121 15.56 -4.56 8.15
CA GLY A 121 15.53 -3.09 8.32
C GLY A 121 14.57 -2.42 7.34
N GLU A 122 14.46 -1.08 7.40
CA GLU A 122 13.57 -0.33 6.48
C GLU A 122 13.93 -0.64 5.03
N VAL A 123 12.94 -1.12 4.27
CA VAL A 123 13.06 -1.33 2.84
C VAL A 123 12.83 0.02 2.16
N GLU A 124 13.90 0.73 1.82
CA GLU A 124 13.80 1.92 0.97
C GLU A 124 13.56 1.49 -0.47
N VAL A 125 12.40 1.87 -1.02
CA VAL A 125 11.99 1.55 -2.41
C VAL A 125 12.11 2.80 -3.32
N PHE A 126 12.84 3.83 -2.88
CA PHE A 126 12.80 5.18 -3.46
C PHE A 126 14.16 5.70 -3.91
#